data_AF-A0A3B0U230-F1
#
_entry.id   AF-A0A3B0U230-F1
#
_cell.length_a   1.000
_cell.length_b   1.000
_cell.length_c   1.000
_cell.angle_alpha   90.00
_cell.angle_beta   90.00
_cell.angle_gamma   90.00
#
_symmetry.space_group_name_H-M   'P 1'
#
loop_
_entity.id
_entity.type
_entity.pdbx_description
1 polymer ?
#
loop_
_entity_poly.entity_id
_entity_poly.type
_entity_poly.pdbx_seq_one_letter_code
_entity_poly.pdbx_strand_id
1 'polypeptide(L)'
;MSHYEAPIREPLIIGNKSYHDITVDVASPVEGKANKKWWIAFTIALLAFLYGIGAIIYTIGTGIGVWGLNNRINWAWDITNFVWWVGIGHAGTLISAVLLLFRQKWRMGINRSAEAMTIFAVFQAGLFPIIHMGRVWNAFYVLPIPNALGSLWVNFNSPLLWDVFAISTYLSVSLVFWYTGLLPDFAMLRDRAVRPFQKKIYSLLSFGWSGRLKDWQRFEEVSLVLAGLATPLVLSVHTIVSMDFATSVIPGWHSTIFPPYFVAGAIFSGFAMVQTLLLIM
;
A
#
# COMPACT_ATOMS: atom_id res chain seq x y z
N MET A 1 -7.48 40.51 4.19
CA MET A 1 -6.18 40.28 3.53
C MET A 1 -6.46 39.57 2.21
N SER A 2 -5.99 40.14 1.11
CA SER A 2 -6.30 39.72 -0.26
C SER A 2 -5.84 38.29 -0.52
N HIS A 3 -6.80 37.38 -0.66
CA HIS A 3 -6.52 36.05 -1.19
C HIS A 3 -6.08 36.20 -2.66
N TYR A 4 -4.83 35.86 -2.96
CA TYR A 4 -4.27 35.98 -4.31
C TYR A 4 -4.18 34.57 -4.93
N GLU A 5 -5.19 34.22 -5.73
CA GLU A 5 -5.18 33.03 -6.59
C GLU A 5 -5.19 33.49 -8.06
N ALA A 6 -4.43 32.79 -8.90
CA ALA A 6 -4.36 33.12 -10.31
C ALA A 6 -5.69 32.76 -11.01
N PRO A 7 -6.24 33.63 -11.88
CA PRO A 7 -7.53 33.41 -12.53
C PRO A 7 -7.54 32.24 -13.54
N ILE A 8 -6.35 31.73 -13.89
CA ILE A 8 -6.19 30.59 -14.81
C ILE A 8 -6.53 29.23 -14.16
N ARG A 9 -6.73 29.17 -12.84
CA ARG A 9 -6.99 27.90 -12.13
C ARG A 9 -8.47 27.56 -12.16
N GLU A 10 -8.78 26.37 -12.63
CA GLU A 10 -10.14 25.83 -12.57
C GLU A 10 -10.49 25.34 -11.16
N PRO A 11 -11.77 25.43 -10.76
CA PRO A 11 -12.22 24.95 -9.47
C PRO A 11 -12.16 23.42 -9.38
N LEU A 12 -11.50 22.90 -8.34
CA LEU A 12 -11.41 21.45 -8.09
C LEU A 12 -12.69 20.84 -7.49
N ILE A 13 -13.47 21.65 -6.78
CA ILE A 13 -14.75 21.24 -6.19
C ILE A 13 -15.87 21.89 -7.00
N ILE A 14 -16.71 21.07 -7.61
CA ILE A 14 -17.81 21.50 -8.47
C ILE A 14 -19.11 21.51 -7.66
N GLY A 15 -20.02 22.44 -7.99
CA GLY A 15 -21.40 22.45 -7.46
C GLY A 15 -21.59 23.25 -6.16
N ASN A 16 -20.70 24.20 -5.83
CA ASN A 16 -20.84 25.12 -4.69
C ASN A 16 -21.17 24.42 -3.35
N LYS A 17 -20.49 23.30 -3.06
CA LYS A 17 -20.71 22.51 -1.85
C LYS A 17 -20.16 23.20 -0.60
N SER A 18 -20.94 23.18 0.48
CA SER A 18 -20.51 23.59 1.82
C SER A 18 -19.75 22.47 2.54
N TYR A 19 -19.14 22.76 3.69
CA TYR A 19 -18.50 21.74 4.53
C TYR A 19 -19.47 20.63 4.98
N HIS A 20 -20.73 20.99 5.23
CA HIS A 20 -21.76 20.01 5.60
C HIS A 20 -22.04 19.05 4.44
N ASP A 21 -22.18 19.57 3.22
CA ASP A 21 -22.49 18.77 2.03
C ASP A 21 -21.39 17.76 1.76
N ILE A 22 -20.12 18.18 1.82
CA ILE A 22 -18.97 17.28 1.65
C ILE A 22 -18.98 16.16 2.69
N THR A 23 -19.26 16.50 3.95
CA THR A 23 -19.32 15.52 5.05
C THR A 23 -20.44 14.50 4.82
N VAL A 24 -21.62 14.96 4.39
CA VAL A 24 -22.77 14.09 4.10
C VAL A 24 -22.48 13.18 2.91
N ASP A 25 -21.93 13.72 1.82
CA ASP A 25 -21.63 12.95 0.61
C ASP A 25 -20.62 11.82 0.88
N VAL A 26 -19.57 12.10 1.67
CA VAL A 26 -18.52 11.11 2.00
C VAL A 26 -19.01 10.09 3.03
N ALA A 27 -19.82 10.49 4.01
CA ALA A 27 -20.33 9.60 5.05
C ALA A 27 -21.48 8.70 4.57
N SER A 28 -22.30 9.17 3.62
CA SER A 28 -23.46 8.46 3.08
C SER A 28 -23.18 7.00 2.65
N PRO A 29 -22.15 6.69 1.84
CA PRO A 29 -21.86 5.31 1.45
C PRO A 29 -21.42 4.41 2.62
N VAL A 30 -20.88 4.99 3.71
CA VAL A 30 -20.44 4.26 4.91
C VAL A 30 -21.61 3.98 5.85
N GLU A 31 -22.55 4.92 5.95
CA GLU A 31 -23.76 4.79 6.78
C GLU A 31 -24.84 3.90 6.13
N GLY A 32 -24.85 3.88 4.79
CA GLY A 32 -25.81 3.15 3.97
C GLY A 32 -25.65 1.62 3.99
N LYS A 33 -26.58 0.94 3.33
CA LYS A 33 -26.49 -0.50 3.07
C LYS A 33 -25.85 -0.75 1.71
N ALA A 34 -24.98 -1.75 1.64
CA ALA A 34 -24.40 -2.19 0.37
C ALA A 34 -25.50 -2.65 -0.61
N ASN A 35 -25.41 -2.19 -1.86
CA ASN A 35 -26.36 -2.53 -2.91
C ASN A 35 -26.06 -3.92 -3.53
N LYS A 36 -26.94 -4.39 -4.44
CA LYS A 36 -26.79 -5.69 -5.11
C LYS A 36 -25.48 -5.81 -5.90
N LYS A 37 -25.03 -4.74 -6.56
CA LYS A 37 -23.78 -4.74 -7.35
C LYS A 37 -22.56 -4.97 -6.46
N TRP A 38 -22.52 -4.35 -5.28
CA TRP A 38 -21.47 -4.56 -4.29
C TRP A 38 -21.42 -6.02 -3.84
N TRP A 39 -22.58 -6.64 -3.52
CA TRP A 39 -22.63 -8.05 -3.15
C TRP A 39 -22.19 -8.98 -4.26
N ILE A 40 -22.55 -8.71 -5.52
CA ILE A 40 -22.07 -9.49 -6.68
C ILE A 40 -20.54 -9.41 -6.78
N ALA A 41 -19.98 -8.20 -6.74
CA ALA A 41 -18.53 -8.00 -6.81
C ALA A 41 -17.81 -8.67 -5.63
N PHE A 42 -18.33 -8.51 -4.42
CA PHE A 42 -17.80 -9.13 -3.21
C PHE A 42 -17.83 -10.67 -3.29
N THR A 43 -18.93 -11.26 -3.73
CA THR A 43 -19.04 -12.72 -3.88
C THR A 43 -18.07 -13.25 -4.94
N ILE A 44 -17.92 -12.57 -6.09
CA ILE A 44 -16.94 -12.96 -7.12
C ILE A 44 -15.52 -12.88 -6.56
N ALA A 45 -15.17 -11.78 -5.89
CA ALA A 45 -13.86 -11.60 -5.27
C ALA A 45 -13.60 -12.66 -4.18
N LEU A 46 -14.59 -12.96 -3.34
CA LEU A 46 -14.50 -13.97 -2.29
C LEU A 46 -14.30 -15.38 -2.85
N LEU A 47 -15.02 -15.75 -3.90
CA LEU A 47 -14.86 -17.05 -4.56
C LEU A 47 -13.47 -17.19 -5.19
N ALA A 48 -12.99 -16.15 -5.87
CA ALA A 48 -11.64 -16.13 -6.43
C ALA A 48 -10.56 -16.21 -5.34
N PHE A 49 -10.76 -15.51 -4.22
CA PHE A 49 -9.88 -15.58 -3.05
C PHE A 49 -9.83 -16.98 -2.43
N LEU A 50 -10.99 -17.62 -2.21
CA LEU A 50 -11.06 -18.98 -1.67
C LEU A 50 -10.40 -20.00 -2.60
N TYR A 51 -10.58 -19.84 -3.92
CA TYR A 51 -9.87 -20.65 -4.91
C TYR A 51 -8.35 -20.46 -4.82
N GLY A 52 -7.88 -19.21 -4.71
CA GLY A 52 -6.47 -18.88 -4.51
C GLY A 52 -5.87 -19.50 -3.24
N ILE A 53 -6.59 -19.43 -2.11
CA ILE A 53 -6.19 -20.11 -0.87
C ILE A 53 -6.04 -21.62 -1.10
N GLY A 54 -7.03 -22.24 -1.77
CA GLY A 54 -6.96 -23.67 -2.10
C GLY A 54 -5.72 -24.03 -2.92
N ALA A 55 -5.38 -23.21 -3.93
CA ALA A 55 -4.19 -23.40 -4.76
C ALA A 55 -2.88 -23.23 -3.97
N ILE A 56 -2.81 -22.27 -3.06
CA ILE A 56 -1.65 -22.06 -2.17
C ILE A 56 -1.48 -23.26 -1.25
N ILE A 57 -2.55 -23.70 -0.57
CA ILE A 57 -2.51 -24.87 0.33
C ILE A 57 -2.08 -26.12 -0.43
N TYR A 58 -2.62 -26.34 -1.63
CA TYR A 58 -2.22 -27.45 -2.48
C TYR A 58 -0.73 -27.41 -2.82
N THR A 59 -0.20 -26.25 -3.23
CA THR A 59 1.23 -26.07 -3.53
C THR A 59 2.10 -26.33 -2.30
N ILE A 60 1.73 -25.81 -1.13
CA ILE A 60 2.49 -26.03 0.11
C ILE A 60 2.47 -27.51 0.52
N GLY A 61 1.34 -28.21 0.33
CA GLY A 61 1.19 -29.61 0.67
C GLY A 61 1.86 -30.59 -0.30
N THR A 62 2.03 -30.21 -1.57
CA THR A 62 2.56 -31.09 -2.64
C THR A 62 3.96 -30.71 -3.13
N GLY A 63 4.40 -29.47 -2.86
CA GLY A 63 5.69 -28.92 -3.25
C GLY A 63 5.62 -28.00 -4.47
N ILE A 64 6.62 -27.11 -4.60
CA ILE A 64 6.73 -26.10 -5.67
C ILE A 64 6.77 -26.71 -7.08
N GLY A 65 7.09 -28.00 -7.21
CA GLY A 65 7.12 -28.71 -8.51
C GLY A 65 5.78 -28.77 -9.24
N VAL A 66 4.66 -28.45 -8.57
CA VAL A 66 3.36 -28.28 -9.25
C VAL A 66 3.28 -27.01 -10.08
N TRP A 67 4.18 -26.05 -9.86
CA TRP A 67 4.31 -24.88 -10.72
C TRP A 67 5.01 -25.25 -12.02
N GLY A 68 4.72 -24.51 -13.10
CA GLY A 68 5.36 -24.67 -14.41
C GLY A 68 6.81 -24.14 -14.46
N LEU A 69 7.54 -24.22 -13.35
CA LEU A 69 8.95 -23.86 -13.29
C LEU A 69 9.83 -24.96 -13.88
N ASN A 70 11.05 -24.60 -14.24
CA ASN A 70 12.04 -25.58 -14.68
C ASN A 70 13.42 -25.27 -14.07
N ASN A 71 14.37 -26.19 -14.23
CA ASN A 71 15.71 -26.05 -13.62
C ASN A 71 16.56 -24.92 -14.21
N ARG A 72 16.16 -24.32 -15.34
CA ARG A 72 16.83 -23.17 -15.96
C ARG A 72 16.12 -21.84 -15.62
N ILE A 73 14.80 -21.87 -15.54
CA ILE A 73 13.91 -20.75 -15.24
C ILE A 73 13.19 -21.11 -13.94
N ASN A 74 13.86 -20.81 -12.84
CA ASN A 74 13.40 -21.08 -11.48
C ASN A 74 12.54 -19.94 -10.91
N TRP A 75 12.53 -18.77 -11.56
CA TRP A 75 11.63 -17.66 -11.29
C TRP A 75 10.86 -17.28 -12.56
N ALA A 76 9.54 -17.14 -12.42
CA ALA A 76 8.65 -16.73 -13.49
C ALA A 76 7.46 -15.97 -12.88
N TRP A 77 6.25 -16.55 -12.88
CA TRP A 77 5.02 -15.90 -12.42
C TRP A 77 5.04 -15.53 -10.93
N ASP A 78 5.79 -16.24 -10.12
CA ASP A 78 5.99 -15.95 -8.70
C ASP A 78 6.62 -14.57 -8.50
N ILE A 79 7.85 -14.37 -8.99
CA ILE A 79 8.53 -13.08 -8.84
C ILE A 79 7.93 -12.00 -9.75
N THR A 80 7.39 -12.38 -10.91
CA THR A 80 6.76 -11.42 -11.83
C THR A 80 5.56 -10.75 -11.15
N ASN A 81 4.68 -11.54 -10.53
CA ASN A 81 3.53 -11.00 -9.82
C ASN A 81 3.96 -10.26 -8.54
N PHE A 82 4.99 -10.72 -7.83
CA PHE A 82 5.57 -9.99 -6.71
C PHE A 82 5.95 -8.56 -7.12
N VAL A 83 6.85 -8.40 -8.10
CA VAL A 83 7.34 -7.10 -8.55
C VAL A 83 6.19 -6.23 -9.08
N TRP A 84 5.23 -6.83 -9.79
CA TRP A 84 4.06 -6.13 -10.31
C TRP A 84 3.17 -5.56 -9.18
N TRP A 85 2.86 -6.36 -8.15
CA TRP A 85 2.08 -5.89 -7.00
C TRP A 85 2.81 -4.85 -6.18
N VAL A 86 4.13 -5.02 -5.97
CA VAL A 86 4.95 -3.99 -5.33
C VAL A 86 4.86 -2.70 -6.15
N GLY A 87 5.01 -2.79 -7.48
CA GLY A 87 4.94 -1.65 -8.40
C GLY A 87 3.63 -0.89 -8.32
N ILE A 88 2.49 -1.58 -8.34
CA ILE A 88 1.17 -0.97 -8.13
C ILE A 88 1.12 -0.21 -6.81
N GLY A 89 1.67 -0.81 -5.74
CA GLY A 89 1.68 -0.22 -4.41
C GLY A 89 2.44 1.11 -4.31
N HIS A 90 3.27 1.51 -5.28
CA HIS A 90 4.07 2.74 -5.19
C HIS A 90 3.29 4.02 -5.54
N ALA A 91 2.21 3.93 -6.33
CA ALA A 91 1.47 5.12 -6.72
C ALA A 91 0.75 5.80 -5.55
N GLY A 92 0.23 5.02 -4.60
CA GLY A 92 -0.52 5.59 -3.47
C GLY A 92 0.32 6.47 -2.57
N THR A 93 1.49 5.98 -2.17
CA THR A 93 2.46 6.74 -1.37
C THR A 93 3.09 7.89 -2.13
N LEU A 94 3.28 7.78 -3.45
CA LEU A 94 3.71 8.92 -4.26
C LEU A 94 2.63 10.02 -4.27
N ILE A 95 1.37 9.66 -4.49
CA ILE A 95 0.24 10.60 -4.45
C ILE A 95 0.13 11.25 -3.06
N SER A 96 0.26 10.49 -1.98
CA SER A 96 0.03 11.02 -0.65
C SER A 96 1.23 11.73 -0.04
N ALA A 97 2.47 11.36 -0.39
CA ALA A 97 3.70 11.97 0.12
C ALA A 97 4.33 12.97 -0.86
N VAL A 98 4.66 12.55 -2.09
CA VAL A 98 5.41 13.39 -3.04
C VAL A 98 4.58 14.61 -3.46
N LEU A 99 3.32 14.42 -3.83
CA LEU A 99 2.44 15.55 -4.18
C LEU A 99 2.16 16.46 -2.98
N LEU A 100 2.21 15.93 -1.76
CA LEU A 100 2.11 16.72 -0.53
C LEU A 100 3.33 17.63 -0.35
N LEU A 101 4.54 17.12 -0.57
CA LEU A 101 5.77 17.91 -0.54
C LEU A 101 5.77 19.01 -1.61
N PHE A 102 5.25 18.72 -2.81
CA PHE A 102 5.07 19.70 -3.88
C PHE A 102 3.81 20.58 -3.73
N ARG A 103 3.11 20.49 -2.59
CA ARG A 103 1.90 21.29 -2.27
C ARG A 103 0.82 21.24 -3.35
N GLN A 104 0.67 20.11 -4.02
CA GLN A 104 -0.30 19.92 -5.09
C GLN A 104 -1.70 19.70 -4.49
N LYS A 105 -2.58 20.71 -4.63
CA LYS A 105 -3.92 20.71 -4.00
C LYS A 105 -4.86 19.62 -4.52
N TRP A 106 -4.70 19.20 -5.79
CA TRP A 106 -5.58 18.22 -6.45
C TRP A 106 -5.51 16.82 -5.84
N ARG A 107 -4.41 16.47 -5.14
CA ARG A 107 -4.24 15.17 -4.49
C ARG A 107 -5.34 14.90 -3.44
N MET A 108 -5.93 15.95 -2.86
CA MET A 108 -6.88 15.84 -1.75
C MET A 108 -8.10 14.98 -2.08
N GLY A 109 -8.51 14.93 -3.34
CA GLY A 109 -9.63 14.09 -3.79
C GLY A 109 -9.28 12.60 -4.00
N ILE A 110 -8.00 12.23 -3.93
CA ILE A 110 -7.50 10.91 -4.36
C ILE A 110 -6.72 10.21 -3.24
N ASN A 111 -6.08 10.96 -2.34
CA ASN A 111 -5.15 10.44 -1.34
C ASN A 111 -5.66 9.18 -0.60
N ARG A 112 -6.90 9.22 -0.09
CA ARG A 112 -7.39 8.16 0.79
C ARG A 112 -7.60 6.82 0.08
N SER A 113 -8.10 6.84 -1.16
CA SER A 113 -8.25 5.63 -1.98
C SER A 113 -6.91 5.13 -2.49
N ALA A 114 -5.99 6.04 -2.83
CA ALA A 114 -4.65 5.68 -3.30
C ALA A 114 -3.81 5.02 -2.20
N GLU A 115 -3.85 5.53 -0.96
CA GLU A 115 -3.17 4.91 0.18
C GLU A 115 -3.75 3.52 0.53
N ALA A 116 -5.07 3.36 0.46
CA ALA A 116 -5.71 2.06 0.63
C ALA A 116 -5.25 1.06 -0.44
N MET A 117 -5.14 1.51 -1.71
CA MET A 117 -4.61 0.70 -2.80
C MET A 117 -3.17 0.23 -2.51
N THR A 118 -2.31 1.12 -1.98
CA THR A 118 -0.94 0.73 -1.57
C THR A 118 -0.95 -0.40 -0.55
N ILE A 119 -1.70 -0.25 0.54
CA ILE A 119 -1.69 -1.22 1.63
C ILE A 119 -2.15 -2.60 1.12
N PHE A 120 -3.23 -2.63 0.34
CA PHE A 120 -3.73 -3.89 -0.21
C PHE A 120 -2.76 -4.50 -1.22
N ALA A 121 -2.17 -3.71 -2.12
CA ALA A 121 -1.21 -4.19 -3.10
C ALA A 121 0.06 -4.75 -2.44
N VAL A 122 0.61 -4.06 -1.43
CA VAL A 122 1.80 -4.51 -0.68
C VAL A 122 1.50 -5.76 0.13
N PHE A 123 0.30 -5.88 0.68
CA PHE A 123 -0.12 -7.11 1.36
C PHE A 123 -0.16 -8.30 0.40
N GLN A 124 -0.68 -8.13 -0.82
CA GLN A 124 -0.64 -9.16 -1.86
C GLN A 124 0.80 -9.49 -2.27
N ALA A 125 1.64 -8.47 -2.47
CA ALA A 125 3.06 -8.67 -2.79
C ALA A 125 3.76 -9.51 -1.73
N GLY A 126 3.54 -9.22 -0.44
CA GLY A 126 4.17 -9.92 0.68
C GLY A 126 3.85 -11.42 0.76
N LEU A 127 2.83 -11.90 0.06
CA LEU A 127 2.53 -13.34 -0.03
C LEU A 127 3.57 -14.08 -0.88
N PHE A 128 4.03 -13.49 -1.98
CA PHE A 128 4.88 -14.15 -2.97
C PHE A 128 6.24 -14.63 -2.41
N PRO A 129 6.99 -13.81 -1.64
CA PRO A 129 8.24 -14.24 -0.98
C PRO A 129 8.06 -15.40 0.00
N ILE A 130 6.84 -15.65 0.48
CA ILE A 130 6.53 -16.76 1.39
C ILE A 130 6.08 -18.00 0.62
N ILE A 131 5.12 -17.86 -0.31
CA ILE A 131 4.54 -19.00 -1.01
C ILE A 131 5.51 -19.66 -2.00
N HIS A 132 6.51 -18.92 -2.51
CA HIS A 132 7.50 -19.48 -3.44
C HIS A 132 8.65 -20.23 -2.74
N MET A 133 8.69 -20.22 -1.41
CA MET A 133 9.70 -20.95 -0.66
C MET A 133 9.48 -22.47 -0.75
N GLY A 134 10.54 -23.23 -1.04
CA GLY A 134 10.47 -24.69 -1.00
C GLY A 134 10.19 -25.27 0.39
N ARG A 135 10.57 -24.56 1.47
CA ARG A 135 10.29 -24.92 2.87
C ARG A 135 9.79 -23.70 3.64
N VAL A 136 8.51 -23.40 3.47
CA VAL A 136 7.86 -22.20 4.03
C VAL A 136 7.97 -22.13 5.56
N TRP A 137 7.91 -23.26 6.26
CA TRP A 137 8.00 -23.31 7.73
C TRP A 137 9.34 -22.83 8.29
N ASN A 138 10.39 -22.71 7.46
CA ASN A 138 11.69 -22.19 7.86
C ASN A 138 11.86 -20.68 7.61
N ALA A 139 10.81 -19.97 7.18
CA ALA A 139 10.88 -18.54 6.84
C ALA A 139 11.42 -17.66 7.97
N PHE A 140 11.20 -18.05 9.23
CA PHE A 140 11.66 -17.29 10.39
C PHE A 140 13.20 -17.18 10.47
N TYR A 141 13.96 -18.09 9.86
CA TYR A 141 15.44 -18.02 9.83
C TYR A 141 15.99 -16.88 8.98
N VAL A 142 15.15 -16.23 8.17
CA VAL A 142 15.55 -15.03 7.42
C VAL A 142 15.73 -13.82 8.34
N LEU A 143 15.11 -13.84 9.53
CA LEU A 143 15.23 -12.75 10.50
C LEU A 143 16.50 -12.89 11.35
N PRO A 144 17.24 -11.80 11.60
CA PRO A 144 18.41 -11.82 12.47
C PRO A 144 17.98 -11.88 13.93
N ILE A 145 17.60 -13.06 14.41
CA ILE A 145 17.13 -13.30 15.78
C ILE A 145 18.14 -14.19 16.51
N PRO A 146 18.56 -13.82 17.75
CA PRO A 146 19.36 -14.70 18.61
C PRO A 146 18.69 -16.08 18.76
N ASN A 147 19.49 -17.13 18.60
CA ASN A 147 18.97 -18.50 18.59
C ASN A 147 19.91 -19.47 19.31
N ALA A 148 19.38 -20.64 19.62
CA ALA A 148 20.09 -21.72 20.31
C ALA A 148 21.14 -22.44 19.44
N LEU A 149 21.30 -22.06 18.17
CA LEU A 149 22.24 -22.69 17.22
C LEU A 149 23.63 -22.06 17.29
N GLY A 150 24.07 -21.65 18.48
CA GLY A 150 25.38 -21.05 18.69
C GLY A 150 25.53 -19.65 18.09
N SER A 151 24.49 -18.81 18.18
CA SER A 151 24.46 -17.48 17.55
C SER A 151 24.65 -17.53 16.03
N LEU A 152 23.90 -18.41 15.35
CA LEU A 152 23.86 -18.43 13.90
C LEU A 152 23.14 -17.19 13.38
N TRP A 153 23.72 -16.48 12.41
CA TRP A 153 23.15 -15.26 11.82
C TRP A 153 22.99 -15.38 10.32
N VAL A 154 22.19 -14.47 9.75
CA VAL A 154 22.07 -14.27 8.30
C VAL A 154 23.21 -13.40 7.77
N ASN A 155 23.51 -13.52 6.47
CA ASN A 155 24.37 -12.54 5.80
C ASN A 155 23.56 -11.30 5.41
N PHE A 156 24.19 -10.13 5.35
CA PHE A 156 23.54 -8.87 4.95
C PHE A 156 23.92 -8.42 3.53
N ASN A 157 24.38 -9.34 2.68
CA ASN A 157 24.86 -9.04 1.33
C ASN A 157 23.83 -9.41 0.24
N SER A 158 22.85 -10.26 0.57
CA SER A 158 21.84 -10.71 -0.39
C SER A 158 20.73 -9.67 -0.56
N PRO A 159 20.39 -9.28 -1.81
CA PRO A 159 19.29 -8.35 -2.06
C PRO A 159 17.93 -8.94 -1.64
N LEU A 160 17.77 -10.27 -1.64
CA LEU A 160 16.57 -10.92 -1.11
C LEU A 160 16.34 -10.65 0.40
N LEU A 161 17.41 -10.49 1.19
CA LEU A 161 17.25 -10.09 2.60
C LEU A 161 16.89 -8.60 2.70
N TRP A 162 17.48 -7.77 1.85
CA TRP A 162 17.14 -6.35 1.78
C TRP A 162 15.67 -6.15 1.43
N ASP A 163 15.12 -7.00 0.56
CA ASP A 163 13.71 -7.05 0.18
C ASP A 163 12.79 -7.29 1.38
N VAL A 164 13.16 -8.20 2.30
CA VAL A 164 12.40 -8.43 3.54
C VAL A 164 12.31 -7.15 4.36
N PHE A 165 13.42 -6.43 4.52
CA PHE A 165 13.43 -5.14 5.24
C PHE A 165 12.67 -4.07 4.47
N ALA A 166 12.86 -3.97 3.16
CA ALA A 166 12.21 -2.98 2.31
C ALA A 166 10.69 -3.11 2.37
N ILE A 167 10.15 -4.29 2.10
CA ILE A 167 8.70 -4.51 2.06
C ILE A 167 8.06 -4.43 3.46
N SER A 168 8.70 -4.98 4.49
CA SER A 168 8.16 -4.92 5.87
C SER A 168 8.13 -3.50 6.43
N THR A 169 9.18 -2.71 6.21
CA THR A 169 9.22 -1.30 6.61
C THR A 169 8.28 -0.46 5.76
N TYR A 170 8.20 -0.72 4.46
CA TYR A 170 7.28 -0.04 3.55
C TYR A 170 5.82 -0.22 3.96
N LEU A 171 5.40 -1.46 4.23
CA LEU A 171 4.06 -1.76 4.70
C LEU A 171 3.78 -1.07 6.04
N SER A 172 4.73 -1.16 6.98
CA SER A 172 4.57 -0.60 8.32
C SER A 172 4.44 0.93 8.30
N VAL A 173 5.31 1.62 7.55
CA VAL A 173 5.25 3.09 7.39
C VAL A 173 3.97 3.49 6.66
N SER A 174 3.60 2.79 5.59
CA SER A 174 2.38 3.08 4.83
C SER A 174 1.11 2.91 5.69
N LEU A 175 1.06 1.87 6.51
CA LEU A 175 -0.05 1.64 7.45
C LEU A 175 -0.15 2.76 8.48
N VAL A 176 0.96 3.13 9.13
CA VAL A 176 0.97 4.21 10.13
C VAL A 176 0.61 5.55 9.49
N PHE A 177 1.12 5.84 8.30
CA PHE A 177 0.84 7.09 7.59
C PHE A 177 -0.64 7.22 7.23
N TRP A 178 -1.20 6.21 6.57
CA TRP A 178 -2.63 6.18 6.22
C TRP A 178 -3.54 6.20 7.44
N TYR A 179 -3.25 5.37 8.45
CA TYR A 179 -4.06 5.28 9.67
C TYR A 179 -4.04 6.60 10.45
N THR A 180 -2.88 7.23 10.58
CA THR A 180 -2.77 8.56 11.21
C THR A 180 -3.68 9.55 10.49
N GLY A 181 -3.64 9.55 9.14
CA GLY A 181 -4.51 10.38 8.32
C GLY A 181 -6.01 10.16 8.54
N LEU A 182 -6.43 8.95 8.95
CA LEU A 182 -7.82 8.57 9.17
C LEU A 182 -8.37 8.95 10.56
N LEU A 183 -7.53 9.36 11.51
CA LEU A 183 -7.98 9.75 12.85
C LEU A 183 -9.13 10.79 12.85
N PRO A 184 -9.04 11.92 12.12
CA PRO A 184 -10.16 12.86 12.03
C PRO A 184 -11.39 12.28 11.31
N ASP A 185 -11.20 11.42 10.30
CA ASP A 185 -12.30 10.81 9.54
C ASP A 185 -13.08 9.80 10.42
N PHE A 186 -12.38 9.00 11.22
CA PHE A 186 -13.03 8.10 12.17
C PHE A 186 -13.76 8.87 13.28
N ALA A 187 -13.25 10.03 13.70
CA ALA A 187 -13.96 10.88 14.65
C ALA A 187 -15.28 11.40 14.06
N MET A 188 -15.27 11.84 12.79
CA MET A 188 -16.48 12.23 12.07
C MET A 188 -17.50 11.07 12.00
N LEU A 189 -17.06 9.85 11.66
CA LEU A 189 -17.94 8.68 11.60
C LEU A 189 -18.46 8.25 12.97
N ARG A 190 -17.64 8.34 14.02
CA ARG A 190 -18.03 8.08 15.42
C ARG A 190 -19.18 8.99 15.86
N ASP A 191 -19.09 10.28 15.50
CA ASP A 191 -20.04 11.30 15.95
C ASP A 191 -21.36 11.22 15.15
N ARG A 192 -21.36 10.59 13.97
CA ARG A 192 -22.55 10.29 13.16
C ARG A 192 -23.17 8.91 13.41
N ALA A 193 -22.40 7.95 13.91
CA ALA A 193 -22.85 6.57 14.07
C ALA A 193 -24.07 6.44 15.00
N VAL A 194 -25.21 6.02 14.43
CA VAL A 194 -26.47 5.81 15.17
C VAL A 194 -26.44 4.52 15.99
N ARG A 195 -25.80 3.46 15.47
CA ARG A 195 -25.80 2.14 16.14
C ARG A 195 -24.71 2.09 17.23
N PRO A 196 -25.03 1.61 18.44
CA PRO A 196 -24.07 1.61 19.56
C PRO A 196 -22.81 0.80 19.28
N PHE A 197 -22.94 -0.31 18.53
CA PHE A 197 -21.80 -1.13 18.12
C PHE A 197 -20.86 -0.40 17.16
N GLN A 198 -21.39 0.22 16.11
CA GLN A 198 -20.60 1.01 15.14
C GLN A 198 -19.92 2.20 15.83
N LYS A 199 -20.65 2.90 16.71
CA LYS A 199 -20.12 3.99 17.51
C LYS A 199 -18.95 3.54 18.38
N LYS A 200 -19.04 2.36 19.02
CA LYS A 200 -17.95 1.80 19.82
C LYS A 200 -16.71 1.51 18.96
N ILE A 201 -16.88 0.95 17.76
CA ILE A 201 -15.77 0.68 16.82
C ILE A 201 -15.07 1.99 16.42
N TYR A 202 -15.82 2.97 15.91
CA TYR A 202 -15.21 4.23 15.49
C TYR A 202 -14.65 5.05 16.66
N SER A 203 -15.22 4.91 17.87
CA SER A 203 -14.64 5.48 19.08
C SER A 203 -13.28 4.87 19.43
N LEU A 204 -13.10 3.58 19.20
CA LEU A 204 -11.81 2.92 19.38
C LEU A 204 -10.81 3.35 18.30
N LEU A 205 -11.22 3.33 17.02
CA LEU A 205 -10.35 3.66 15.88
C LEU A 205 -9.92 5.14 15.86
N SER A 206 -10.75 6.06 16.36
CA SER A 206 -10.43 7.49 16.38
C SER A 206 -9.44 7.90 17.47
N PHE A 207 -9.03 7.00 18.37
CA PHE A 207 -8.12 7.31 19.49
C PHE A 207 -8.50 8.57 20.31
N GLY A 208 -9.81 8.82 20.45
CA GLY A 208 -10.29 10.00 21.19
C GLY A 208 -9.99 11.34 20.51
N TRP A 209 -9.77 11.35 19.20
CA TRP A 209 -9.54 12.57 18.44
C TRP A 209 -10.67 13.59 18.66
N SER A 210 -10.28 14.77 19.15
CA SER A 210 -11.19 15.87 19.54
C SER A 210 -11.03 17.12 18.66
N GLY A 211 -10.02 17.16 17.78
CA GLY A 211 -9.81 18.25 16.83
C GLY A 211 -9.37 19.58 17.46
N ARG A 212 -8.68 19.56 18.60
CA ARG A 212 -8.17 20.80 19.23
C ARG A 212 -7.01 21.39 18.43
N LEU A 213 -6.75 22.69 18.62
CA LEU A 213 -5.64 23.40 17.97
C LEU A 213 -4.28 22.67 18.10
N LYS A 214 -3.94 22.22 19.32
CA LYS A 214 -2.68 21.49 19.58
C LYS A 214 -2.62 20.15 18.87
N ASP A 215 -3.75 19.48 18.67
CA ASP A 215 -3.83 18.18 18.00
C ASP A 215 -3.59 18.39 16.49
N TRP A 216 -4.22 19.40 15.88
CA TRP A 216 -4.02 19.76 14.47
C TRP A 216 -2.59 20.23 14.17
N GLN A 217 -2.02 21.09 15.01
CA GLN A 217 -0.64 21.56 14.83
C GLN A 217 0.36 20.41 14.78
N ARG A 218 0.19 19.40 15.64
CA ARG A 218 1.07 18.22 15.66
C ARG A 218 0.77 17.27 14.51
N PHE A 219 -0.50 17.12 14.13
CA PHE A 219 -0.91 16.27 13.03
C PHE A 219 -0.32 16.73 11.69
N GLU A 220 -0.31 18.04 11.44
CA GLU A 220 0.31 18.60 10.23
C GLU A 220 1.82 18.34 10.20
N GLU A 221 2.52 18.60 11.32
CA GLU A 221 3.96 18.34 11.43
C GLU A 221 4.31 16.87 11.21
N VAL A 222 3.58 15.95 11.87
CA VAL A 222 3.78 14.50 11.70
C VAL A 222 3.51 14.08 10.27
N SER A 223 2.47 14.62 9.62
CA SER A 223 2.15 14.30 8.23
C SER A 223 3.26 14.76 7.28
N LEU A 224 3.84 15.94 7.50
CA LEU A 224 4.97 16.46 6.73
C LEU A 224 6.23 15.59 6.92
N VAL A 225 6.56 15.23 8.16
CA VAL A 225 7.72 14.37 8.47
C VAL A 225 7.54 12.98 7.84
N LEU A 226 6.37 12.36 8.00
CA LEU A 226 6.09 11.07 7.40
C LEU A 226 6.12 11.12 5.86
N ALA A 227 5.62 12.19 5.23
CA ALA A 227 5.75 12.38 3.79
C ALA A 227 7.23 12.52 3.35
N GLY A 228 8.03 13.25 4.15
CA GLY A 228 9.47 13.38 3.94
C GLY A 228 10.23 12.05 4.05
N LEU A 229 9.82 11.16 4.97
CA LEU A 229 10.40 9.82 5.14
C LEU A 229 9.88 8.82 4.12
N ALA A 230 8.60 8.88 3.77
CA ALA A 230 7.97 7.98 2.80
C ALA A 230 8.53 8.19 1.39
N THR A 231 8.91 9.41 1.01
CA THR A 231 9.42 9.69 -0.34
C THR A 231 10.72 8.94 -0.66
N PRO A 232 11.81 9.01 0.15
CA PRO A 232 12.98 8.15 -0.02
C PRO A 232 12.66 6.66 0.12
N LEU A 233 11.71 6.30 0.98
CA LEU A 233 11.30 4.90 1.15
C LEU A 233 10.72 4.32 -0.15
N VAL A 234 9.81 5.04 -0.81
CA VAL A 234 9.23 4.63 -2.10
C VAL A 234 10.31 4.44 -3.17
N LEU A 235 11.28 5.35 -3.24
CA LEU A 235 12.37 5.24 -4.22
C LEU A 235 13.31 4.06 -3.89
N SER A 236 13.65 3.88 -2.61
CA SER A 236 14.57 2.83 -2.17
C SER A 236 13.96 1.44 -2.24
N VAL A 237 12.68 1.26 -1.90
CA VAL A 237 12.01 -0.06 -1.91
C VAL A 237 12.02 -0.66 -3.31
N HIS A 238 11.57 0.08 -4.32
CA HIS A 238 11.57 -0.45 -5.68
C HIS A 238 12.97 -0.57 -6.29
N THR A 239 13.90 0.28 -5.82
CA THR A 239 15.32 0.14 -6.15
C THR A 239 15.88 -1.18 -5.61
N ILE A 240 15.60 -1.54 -4.35
CA ILE A 240 16.06 -2.81 -3.75
C ILE A 240 15.48 -4.01 -4.52
N VAL A 241 14.17 -3.99 -4.80
CA VAL A 241 13.53 -5.05 -5.62
C VAL A 241 14.17 -5.16 -7.00
N SER A 242 14.59 -4.06 -7.61
CA SER A 242 15.29 -4.11 -8.90
C SER A 242 16.71 -4.71 -8.78
N MET A 243 17.35 -4.59 -7.61
CA MET A 243 18.71 -5.10 -7.38
C MET A 243 18.77 -6.62 -7.36
N ASP A 244 17.66 -7.32 -7.09
CA ASP A 244 17.56 -8.78 -7.27
C ASP A 244 17.95 -9.21 -8.68
N PHE A 245 17.65 -8.37 -9.68
CA PHE A 245 18.02 -8.61 -11.07
C PHE A 245 19.33 -7.91 -11.42
N ALA A 246 19.45 -6.63 -11.09
CA ALA A 246 20.55 -5.75 -11.52
C ALA A 246 21.94 -6.24 -11.06
N THR A 247 22.01 -6.87 -9.89
CA THR A 247 23.26 -7.36 -9.29
C THR A 247 23.61 -8.79 -9.70
N SER A 248 22.76 -9.44 -10.50
CA SER A 248 23.03 -10.76 -11.07
C SER A 248 24.15 -10.70 -12.12
N VAL A 249 24.71 -11.86 -12.47
CA VAL A 249 25.68 -12.04 -13.57
C VAL A 249 25.01 -12.49 -14.89
N ILE A 250 23.70 -12.70 -14.87
CA ILE A 250 22.94 -13.17 -16.04
C ILE A 250 22.92 -12.06 -17.12
N PRO A 251 23.33 -12.36 -18.37
CA PRO A 251 23.22 -11.41 -19.47
C PRO A 251 21.78 -10.93 -19.64
N GLY A 252 21.61 -9.61 -19.75
CA GLY A 252 20.30 -8.96 -19.81
C GLY A 252 19.72 -8.58 -18.44
N TRP A 253 20.23 -9.13 -17.33
CA TRP A 253 19.86 -8.70 -15.98
C TRP A 253 20.93 -7.77 -15.37
N HIS A 254 22.21 -8.08 -15.57
CA HIS A 254 23.29 -7.24 -15.06
C HIS A 254 23.27 -5.85 -15.71
N SER A 255 22.79 -4.83 -14.99
CA SER A 255 22.63 -3.49 -15.53
C SER A 255 22.49 -2.43 -14.45
N THR A 256 23.07 -1.25 -14.68
CA THR A 256 22.99 -0.12 -13.75
C THR A 256 21.73 0.75 -13.93
N ILE A 257 20.98 0.56 -15.03
CA ILE A 257 19.78 1.36 -15.32
C ILE A 257 18.53 0.84 -14.61
N PHE A 258 18.54 -0.40 -14.12
CA PHE A 258 17.36 -1.05 -13.56
C PHE A 258 16.75 -0.32 -12.36
N PRO A 259 17.52 0.17 -11.37
CA PRO A 259 16.94 0.90 -10.24
C PRO A 259 16.03 2.07 -10.62
N PRO A 260 16.49 3.10 -11.38
CA PRO A 260 15.59 4.18 -11.78
C PRO A 260 14.52 3.73 -12.80
N TYR A 261 14.82 2.75 -13.65
CA TYR A 261 13.88 2.25 -14.66
C TYR A 261 12.68 1.54 -14.02
N PHE A 262 12.91 0.66 -13.05
CA PHE A 262 11.86 -0.04 -12.32
C PHE A 262 11.01 0.95 -11.53
N VAL A 263 11.62 1.94 -10.87
CA VAL A 263 10.89 3.01 -10.17
C VAL A 263 9.95 3.76 -11.12
N ALA A 264 10.43 4.15 -12.31
CA ALA A 264 9.58 4.78 -13.32
C ALA A 264 8.43 3.87 -13.78
N GLY A 265 8.70 2.58 -13.97
CA GLY A 265 7.71 1.55 -14.29
C GLY A 265 6.64 1.41 -13.21
N ALA A 266 7.02 1.39 -11.93
CA ALA A 266 6.11 1.33 -10.79
C ALA A 266 5.18 2.53 -10.73
N ILE A 267 5.73 3.73 -10.96
CA ILE A 267 4.94 4.97 -11.04
C ILE A 267 3.92 4.85 -12.17
N PHE A 268 4.35 4.42 -13.36
CA PHE A 268 3.48 4.25 -14.52
C PHE A 268 2.35 3.24 -14.26
N SER A 269 2.67 2.03 -13.81
CA SER A 269 1.68 0.98 -13.57
C SER A 269 0.74 1.31 -12.42
N GLY A 270 1.26 1.94 -11.36
CA GLY A 270 0.47 2.32 -10.20
C GLY A 270 -0.53 3.42 -10.53
N PHE A 271 -0.13 4.48 -11.24
CA PHE A 271 -1.06 5.54 -11.66
C PHE A 271 -2.13 5.01 -12.62
N ALA A 272 -1.77 4.10 -13.53
CA ALA A 272 -2.74 3.44 -14.39
C ALA A 272 -3.79 2.68 -13.58
N MET A 273 -3.38 1.93 -12.55
CA MET A 273 -4.32 1.23 -11.66
C MET A 273 -5.21 2.21 -10.88
N VAL A 274 -4.65 3.26 -10.27
CA VAL A 274 -5.43 4.29 -9.58
C VAL A 274 -6.50 4.88 -10.49
N GLN A 275 -6.15 5.21 -11.74
CA GLN A 275 -7.10 5.75 -12.70
C GLN A 275 -8.26 4.79 -12.96
N THR A 276 -7.99 3.50 -13.16
CA THR A 276 -9.06 2.51 -13.39
C THR A 276 -10.01 2.39 -12.19
N LEU A 277 -9.50 2.46 -10.97
CA LEU A 277 -10.32 2.41 -9.75
C LEU A 277 -11.17 3.68 -9.61
N LEU A 278 -10.59 4.86 -9.82
CA LEU A 278 -11.30 6.13 -9.71
C LEU A 278 -12.39 6.31 -10.78
N LEU A 279 -12.25 5.71 -11.96
CA LEU A 279 -13.28 5.75 -13.01
C LEU A 279 -14.53 4.93 -12.66
N ILE A 280 -14.40 3.95 -11.78
CA ILE A 280 -15.50 3.05 -11.38
C ILE A 280 -16.16 3.54 -10.08
N MET A 281 -15.44 4.30 -9.25
CA MET A 281 -15.93 4.91 -8.01
C MET A 281 -16.94 6.03 -8.27
#